data_AF-A0A7C2UFI1-F1
#
_entry.id   AF-A0A7C2UFI1-F1
#
_cell.length_a   1.000
_cell.length_b   1.000
_cell.length_c   1.000
_cell.angle_alpha   90.00
_cell.angle_beta   90.00
_cell.angle_gamma   90.00
#
_symmetry.space_group_name_H-M   'P 1'
#
loop_
_entity.id
_entity.type
_entity.pdbx_description
1 polymer ?
#
loop_
_entity_poly.entity_id
_entity_poly.type
_entity_poly.pdbx_seq_one_letter_code
_entity_poly.pdbx_strand_id
1 'polypeptide(L)'
;MALAAFKVALIALLAANAIVYALSGTLSEALDAIAWFALLLLFEFELKFTAWMTRPAVSASVRLARGCAALFIAAAAAGYVLERAWLDAINTGLWIGVVALLELEVRRPDIVVAKRSVVFGLSALLYGGLCVVVLAWAWRGEWFDAYDALLWLVAFATIELGLLRREAAGPSRSAERPAEVGDKA
;
A
#
# COMPACT_ATOMS: atom_id res chain seq x y z
N MET A 1 -18.79 4.98 -11.01
CA MET A 1 -19.10 3.59 -10.61
C MET A 1 -18.01 2.60 -10.98
N ALA A 2 -17.49 2.58 -12.22
CA ALA A 2 -16.50 1.60 -12.68
C ALA A 2 -15.22 1.48 -11.80
N LEU A 3 -14.60 2.60 -11.42
CA LEU A 3 -13.38 2.56 -10.58
C LEU A 3 -13.63 2.00 -9.16
N ALA A 4 -14.79 2.28 -8.57
CA ALA A 4 -15.13 1.76 -7.25
C ALA A 4 -15.37 0.23 -7.30
N ALA A 5 -16.08 -0.24 -8.33
CA ALA A 5 -16.28 -1.68 -8.56
C ALA A 5 -14.94 -2.40 -8.81
N PHE A 6 -14.04 -1.79 -9.58
CA PHE A 6 -12.69 -2.32 -9.81
C PHE A 6 -11.90 -2.49 -8.52
N LYS A 7 -11.88 -1.47 -7.65
CA LYS A 7 -11.19 -1.56 -6.34
C LYS A 7 -11.78 -2.65 -5.44
N VAL A 8 -13.10 -2.76 -5.40
CA VAL A 8 -13.78 -3.81 -4.61
C VAL A 8 -13.41 -5.19 -5.15
N ALA A 9 -13.40 -5.38 -6.47
CA ALA A 9 -12.98 -6.63 -7.07
C ALA A 9 -11.52 -6.96 -6.73
N LEU A 10 -10.62 -5.98 -6.81
CA LEU A 10 -9.20 -6.15 -6.47
C LEU A 10 -9.00 -6.58 -5.01
N ILE A 11 -9.67 -5.90 -4.07
CA ILE A 11 -9.62 -6.23 -2.64
C ILE A 11 -10.22 -7.61 -2.37
N ALA A 12 -11.33 -7.95 -3.05
CA ALA A 12 -11.96 -9.27 -2.91
C ALA A 12 -11.05 -10.39 -3.41
N LEU A 13 -10.35 -10.18 -4.53
CA LEU A 13 -9.38 -11.15 -5.06
C LEU A 13 -8.18 -11.32 -4.11
N LEU A 14 -7.62 -10.21 -3.61
CA LEU A 14 -6.52 -10.27 -2.63
C LEU A 14 -6.95 -10.96 -1.33
N ALA A 15 -8.18 -10.70 -0.85
CA ALA A 15 -8.74 -11.38 0.31
C ALA A 15 -8.89 -12.89 0.05
N ALA A 16 -9.35 -13.28 -1.14
CA ALA A 16 -9.44 -14.69 -1.52
C ALA A 16 -8.06 -15.35 -1.57
N ASN A 17 -7.05 -14.68 -2.13
CA ASN A 17 -5.67 -15.18 -2.15
C ASN A 17 -5.11 -15.36 -0.74
N ALA A 18 -5.33 -14.39 0.17
CA ALA A 18 -4.91 -14.51 1.55
C ALA A 18 -5.55 -15.71 2.27
N ILE A 19 -6.82 -16.01 1.97
CA ILE A 19 -7.49 -17.23 2.48
C ILE A 19 -6.83 -18.49 1.91
N VAL A 20 -6.48 -18.49 0.62
CA VAL A 20 -5.77 -19.63 0.00
C VAL A 20 -4.43 -19.86 0.70
N TYR A 21 -3.59 -18.83 0.86
CA TYR A 21 -2.33 -18.96 1.59
C TYR A 21 -2.52 -19.44 3.04
N ALA A 22 -3.57 -18.98 3.72
CA ALA A 22 -3.87 -19.45 5.07
C ALA A 22 -4.26 -20.94 5.14
N LEU A 23 -4.81 -21.51 4.05
CA LEU A 23 -5.26 -22.90 3.99
C LEU A 23 -4.21 -23.86 3.40
N SER A 24 -3.38 -23.39 2.46
CA SER A 24 -2.45 -24.24 1.70
C SER A 24 -0.99 -23.83 1.78
N GLY A 25 -0.70 -22.63 2.26
CA GLY A 25 0.65 -22.07 2.30
C GLY A 25 1.42 -22.40 3.57
N THR A 26 2.66 -21.91 3.63
CA THR A 26 3.46 -21.91 4.85
C THR A 26 2.89 -20.93 5.89
N LEU A 27 3.31 -21.08 7.15
CA LEU A 27 2.96 -20.11 8.19
C LEU A 27 3.49 -18.71 7.83
N SER A 28 4.66 -18.64 7.20
CA SER A 28 5.29 -17.41 6.74
C SER A 28 4.44 -16.73 5.66
N GLU A 29 3.97 -17.47 4.65
CA GLU A 29 3.06 -16.95 3.60
C GLU A 29 1.73 -16.47 4.16
N ALA A 30 1.11 -17.25 5.06
CA ALA A 30 -0.17 -16.87 5.66
C ALA A 30 -0.05 -15.57 6.48
N LEU A 31 1.00 -15.47 7.30
CA LEU A 31 1.26 -14.27 8.11
C LEU A 31 1.58 -13.05 7.24
N ASP A 32 2.40 -13.21 6.20
CA ASP A 32 2.75 -12.13 5.28
C ASP A 32 1.49 -11.62 4.55
N ALA A 33 0.71 -12.51 3.95
CA ALA A 33 -0.49 -12.16 3.21
C ALA A 33 -1.51 -11.41 4.08
N ILE A 34 -1.75 -11.88 5.32
CA ILE A 34 -2.67 -11.21 6.25
C ILE A 34 -2.13 -9.83 6.65
N ALA A 35 -0.83 -9.71 6.93
CA ALA A 35 -0.22 -8.45 7.35
C ALA A 35 -0.24 -7.40 6.23
N TRP A 36 0.09 -7.80 5.00
CA TRP A 36 -0.01 -6.94 3.83
C TRP A 36 -1.43 -6.51 3.54
N PHE A 37 -2.40 -7.45 3.62
CA PHE A 37 -3.81 -7.13 3.44
C PHE A 37 -4.32 -6.14 4.49
N ALA A 38 -3.90 -6.30 5.76
CA ALA A 38 -4.22 -5.33 6.81
C ALA A 38 -3.64 -3.94 6.51
N LEU A 39 -2.37 -3.86 6.06
CA LEU A 39 -1.76 -2.58 5.67
C LEU A 39 -2.50 -1.91 4.51
N LEU A 40 -2.90 -2.67 3.50
CA LEU A 40 -3.67 -2.16 2.37
C LEU A 40 -4.96 -1.48 2.83
N LEU A 41 -5.72 -2.16 3.70
CA LEU A 41 -6.96 -1.62 4.25
C LEU A 41 -6.72 -0.39 5.11
N LEU A 42 -5.65 -0.38 5.92
CA LEU A 42 -5.28 0.77 6.74
C LEU A 42 -4.91 1.99 5.88
N PHE A 43 -4.14 1.81 4.81
CA PHE A 43 -3.82 2.87 3.85
C PHE A 43 -5.07 3.39 3.15
N GLU A 44 -5.95 2.51 2.68
CA GLU A 44 -7.19 2.92 2.04
C GLU A 44 -8.12 3.67 3.03
N PHE A 45 -8.15 3.26 4.29
CA PHE A 45 -8.87 3.94 5.36
C PHE A 45 -8.31 5.35 5.61
N GLU A 46 -7.00 5.50 5.75
CA GLU A 46 -6.33 6.79 5.95
C GLU A 46 -6.58 7.76 4.80
N LEU A 47 -6.58 7.23 3.57
CA LEU A 47 -7.04 7.97 2.41
C LEU A 47 -8.51 8.37 2.62
N LYS A 48 -9.47 7.44 2.63
CA LYS A 48 -10.90 7.79 2.63
C LYS A 48 -11.35 8.67 3.81
N PHE A 49 -10.77 8.48 4.99
CA PHE A 49 -11.22 9.09 6.25
C PHE A 49 -10.21 10.05 6.86
N THR A 50 -9.54 10.86 6.05
CA THR A 50 -8.55 11.85 6.51
C THR A 50 -9.09 12.81 7.58
N ALA A 51 -10.37 13.20 7.50
CA ALA A 51 -11.00 14.03 8.54
C ALA A 51 -11.00 13.36 9.93
N TRP A 52 -11.14 12.04 9.98
CA TRP A 52 -11.14 11.29 11.24
C TRP A 52 -9.73 11.08 11.80
N MET A 53 -8.70 11.14 10.95
CA MET A 53 -7.29 11.08 11.37
C MET A 53 -6.85 12.28 12.22
N THR A 54 -7.64 13.36 12.23
CA THR A 54 -7.43 14.49 13.16
C THR A 54 -7.63 14.09 14.63
N ARG A 55 -8.35 13.00 14.89
CA ARG A 55 -8.58 12.51 16.25
C ARG A 55 -7.34 11.73 16.74
N PRO A 56 -6.73 12.12 17.88
CA PRO A 56 -5.48 11.50 18.34
C PRO A 56 -5.62 10.01 18.64
N ALA A 57 -6.78 9.58 19.16
CA ALA A 57 -7.07 8.17 19.42
C ALA A 57 -7.10 7.32 18.13
N VAL A 58 -7.78 7.79 17.08
CA VAL A 58 -7.87 7.08 15.79
C VAL A 58 -6.49 6.99 15.14
N SER A 59 -5.76 8.10 15.13
CA SER A 59 -4.41 8.16 14.57
C SER A 59 -3.43 7.26 15.35
N ALA A 60 -3.54 7.19 16.68
CA ALA A 60 -2.75 6.27 17.50
C ALA A 60 -3.07 4.81 17.22
N SER A 61 -4.36 4.46 17.09
CA SER A 61 -4.78 3.09 16.75
C SER A 61 -4.26 2.66 15.38
N VAL A 62 -4.34 3.52 14.36
CA VAL A 62 -3.79 3.20 13.03
C VAL A 62 -2.27 3.04 13.06
N ARG A 63 -1.55 3.90 13.80
CA ARG A 63 -0.10 3.73 13.98
C ARG A 63 0.25 2.42 14.67
N LEU A 64 -0.49 2.05 15.72
CA LEU A 64 -0.29 0.80 16.43
C LEU A 64 -0.55 -0.40 15.50
N ALA A 65 -1.66 -0.37 14.76
CA ALA A 65 -2.02 -1.44 13.83
C ALA A 65 -0.97 -1.61 12.72
N ARG A 66 -0.43 -0.50 12.19
CA ARG A 66 0.71 -0.54 11.25
C ARG A 66 1.97 -1.12 11.89
N GLY A 67 2.27 -0.72 13.14
CA GLY A 67 3.38 -1.28 13.90
C GLY A 67 3.28 -2.79 14.06
N CYS A 68 2.09 -3.28 14.41
CA CYS A 68 1.82 -4.72 14.49
C CYS A 68 1.99 -5.41 13.13
N ALA A 69 1.43 -4.85 12.06
CA ALA A 69 1.57 -5.43 10.72
C ALA A 69 3.05 -5.47 10.27
N ALA A 70 3.82 -4.41 10.55
CA ALA A 70 5.25 -4.38 10.26
C ALA A 70 6.03 -5.46 11.04
N LEU A 71 5.66 -5.73 12.29
CA LEU A 71 6.24 -6.84 13.06
C LEU A 71 5.92 -8.20 12.44
N PHE A 72 4.70 -8.42 11.98
CA PHE A 72 4.32 -9.65 11.28
C PHE A 72 5.07 -9.82 9.96
N ILE A 73 5.22 -8.76 9.18
CA ILE A 73 6.01 -8.77 7.93
C ILE A 73 7.48 -9.09 8.24
N ALA A 74 8.06 -8.50 9.30
CA ALA A 74 9.42 -8.79 9.71
C ALA A 74 9.59 -10.26 10.16
N ALA A 75 8.59 -10.80 10.88
CA ALA A 75 8.58 -12.20 11.28
C ALA A 75 8.47 -13.13 10.06
N ALA A 76 7.59 -12.82 9.09
CA ALA A 76 7.47 -13.58 7.85
C ALA A 76 8.75 -13.53 7.01
N ALA A 77 9.37 -12.35 6.88
CA ALA A 77 10.66 -12.20 6.19
C ALA A 77 11.76 -13.07 6.82
N ALA A 78 11.81 -13.15 8.16
CA ALA A 78 12.73 -14.06 8.84
C ALA A 78 12.37 -15.53 8.57
N GLY A 79 11.08 -15.86 8.54
CA GLY A 79 10.56 -17.18 8.14
C GLY A 79 11.04 -17.59 6.75
N TYR A 80 10.88 -16.72 5.75
CA TYR A 80 11.33 -16.98 4.38
C TYR A 80 12.84 -17.26 4.28
N VAL A 81 13.66 -16.53 5.02
CA VAL A 81 15.11 -16.77 5.06
C VAL A 81 15.44 -18.14 5.66
N LEU A 82 14.73 -18.53 6.73
CA LEU A 82 14.91 -19.85 7.37
C LEU A 82 14.44 -20.99 6.47
N GLU A 83 13.34 -20.78 5.75
CA GLU A 83 12.76 -21.72 4.77
C GLU A 83 13.54 -21.76 3.44
N ARG A 84 14.53 -20.88 3.26
CA ARG A 84 15.30 -20.68 2.01
C ARG A 84 14.44 -20.24 0.82
N ALA A 85 13.30 -19.64 1.10
CA ALA A 85 12.39 -19.00 0.15
C ALA A 85 12.94 -17.62 -0.24
N TRP A 86 14.06 -17.60 -0.97
CA TRP A 86 14.78 -16.36 -1.27
C TRP A 86 14.00 -15.40 -2.15
N LEU A 87 13.13 -15.92 -3.03
CA LEU A 87 12.34 -15.08 -3.93
C LEU A 87 11.29 -14.31 -3.15
N ASP A 88 10.61 -14.97 -2.20
CA ASP A 88 9.69 -14.39 -1.24
C ASP A 88 10.37 -13.37 -0.31
N ALA A 89 11.54 -13.72 0.22
CA ALA A 89 12.31 -12.79 1.05
C ALA A 89 12.70 -11.50 0.29
N ILE A 90 13.10 -11.62 -0.99
CA ILE A 90 13.40 -10.48 -1.86
C ILE A 90 12.12 -9.69 -2.16
N ASN A 91 11.01 -10.36 -2.46
CA ASN A 91 9.72 -9.75 -2.70
C ASN A 91 9.27 -8.89 -1.51
N THR A 92 9.25 -9.48 -0.31
CA THR A 92 8.89 -8.79 0.93
C THR A 92 9.84 -7.62 1.19
N GLY A 93 11.15 -7.78 0.96
CA GLY A 93 12.13 -6.71 1.09
C GLY A 93 11.88 -5.52 0.16
N LEU A 94 11.53 -5.78 -1.11
CA LEU A 94 11.16 -4.75 -2.07
C LEU A 94 9.88 -4.02 -1.66
N TRP A 95 8.86 -4.77 -1.21
CA TRP A 95 7.60 -4.19 -0.73
C TRP A 95 7.77 -3.32 0.52
N ILE A 96 8.63 -3.73 1.46
CA ILE A 96 9.02 -2.89 2.61
C ILE A 96 9.61 -1.56 2.10
N GLY A 97 10.46 -1.61 1.07
CA GLY A 97 10.99 -0.42 0.40
C GLY A 97 9.90 0.48 -0.17
N VAL A 98 8.91 -0.09 -0.86
CA VAL A 98 7.77 0.65 -1.43
C VAL A 98 6.95 1.33 -0.33
N VAL A 99 6.61 0.61 0.75
CA VAL A 99 5.87 1.18 1.89
C VAL A 99 6.66 2.28 2.57
N ALA A 100 7.97 2.09 2.77
CA ALA A 100 8.83 3.12 3.37
C ALA A 100 8.87 4.39 2.51
N LEU A 101 8.90 4.23 1.18
CA LEU A 101 8.87 5.36 0.24
C LEU A 101 7.52 6.09 0.27
N LEU A 102 6.40 5.36 0.24
CA LEU A 102 5.06 5.93 0.40
C LEU A 102 4.90 6.65 1.73
N GLU A 103 5.43 6.09 2.81
CA GLU A 103 5.37 6.71 4.14
C GLU A 103 6.23 7.99 4.21
N LEU A 104 7.35 8.04 3.49
CA LEU A 104 8.15 9.24 3.31
C LEU A 104 7.38 10.33 2.54
N GLU A 105 6.71 9.97 1.45
CA GLU A 105 5.86 10.89 0.66
C GLU A 105 4.74 11.50 1.50
N VAL A 106 4.07 10.67 2.30
CA VAL A 106 2.97 11.13 3.17
C VAL A 106 3.48 12.00 4.32
N ARG A 107 4.57 11.61 5.00
CA ARG A 107 5.01 12.30 6.22
C ARG A 107 5.91 13.51 5.96
N ARG A 108 6.70 13.46 4.89
CA ARG A 108 7.77 14.43 4.58
C ARG A 108 7.73 14.84 3.10
N PRO A 109 6.62 15.43 2.63
CA PRO A 109 6.51 15.89 1.25
C PRO A 109 7.58 16.96 0.92
N ASP A 110 8.07 17.70 1.92
CA ASP A 110 9.18 18.65 1.81
C ASP A 110 10.45 18.00 1.24
N ILE A 111 10.82 16.83 1.76
CA ILE A 111 12.01 16.09 1.33
C ILE A 111 11.79 15.52 -0.07
N VAL A 112 10.60 15.00 -0.34
CA VAL A 112 10.27 14.39 -1.63
C VAL A 112 10.33 15.40 -2.76
N VAL A 113 9.77 16.59 -2.56
CA VAL A 113 9.85 17.68 -3.54
C VAL A 113 11.30 18.12 -3.75
N ALA A 114 12.08 18.25 -2.68
CA ALA A 114 13.49 18.64 -2.78
C ALA A 114 14.38 17.59 -3.48
N LYS A 115 14.04 16.30 -3.37
CA LYS A 115 14.84 15.17 -3.90
C LYS A 115 14.07 14.34 -4.92
N ARG A 116 13.23 14.99 -5.74
CA ARG A 116 12.30 14.32 -6.66
C ARG A 116 12.96 13.28 -7.57
N SER A 117 14.12 13.57 -8.14
CA SER A 117 14.83 12.63 -9.01
C SER A 117 15.31 11.38 -8.27
N VAL A 118 15.71 11.52 -7.00
CA VAL A 118 16.14 10.39 -6.18
C VAL A 118 14.95 9.53 -5.79
N VAL A 119 13.85 10.15 -5.34
CA VAL A 119 12.60 9.44 -5.02
C VAL A 119 12.09 8.69 -6.25
N PHE A 120 12.02 9.35 -7.40
CA PHE A 120 11.61 8.71 -8.65
C PHE A 120 12.53 7.53 -9.04
N GLY A 121 13.85 7.71 -8.93
CA GLY A 121 14.81 6.64 -9.20
C GLY A 121 14.64 5.44 -8.26
N LEU A 122 14.36 5.69 -6.98
CA LEU A 122 14.06 4.64 -6.00
C LEU A 122 12.73 3.94 -6.31
N SER A 123 11.66 4.68 -6.61
CA SER A 123 10.38 4.10 -7.03
C SER A 123 10.56 3.20 -8.26
N ALA A 124 11.27 3.70 -9.28
CA ALA A 124 11.53 2.94 -10.50
C ALA A 124 12.35 1.67 -10.22
N LEU A 125 13.35 1.74 -9.35
CA LEU A 125 14.15 0.58 -8.94
C LEU A 125 13.31 -0.44 -8.18
N LEU A 126 12.48 -0.01 -7.23
CA LEU A 126 11.65 -0.90 -6.41
C LEU A 126 10.58 -1.60 -7.26
N TYR A 127 9.80 -0.84 -8.02
CA TYR A 127 8.78 -1.41 -8.91
C TYR A 127 9.40 -2.24 -10.04
N GLY A 128 10.56 -1.82 -10.57
CA GLY A 128 11.33 -2.62 -11.53
C GLY A 128 11.77 -3.96 -10.95
N GLY A 129 12.27 -3.96 -9.71
CA GLY A 129 12.63 -5.17 -8.96
C GLY A 129 11.43 -6.09 -8.76
N LEU A 130 10.27 -5.54 -8.35
CA LEU A 130 9.04 -6.31 -8.17
C LEU A 130 8.58 -6.94 -9.48
N CYS A 131 8.65 -6.21 -10.61
CA CYS A 131 8.38 -6.77 -11.93
C CYS A 131 9.31 -7.94 -12.27
N VAL A 132 10.61 -7.84 -11.95
CA VAL A 132 11.56 -8.95 -12.15
C VAL A 132 11.17 -10.16 -11.30
N VAL A 133 10.76 -9.95 -10.04
CA VAL A 133 10.31 -11.03 -9.15
C VAL A 133 9.05 -11.72 -9.70
N VAL A 134 8.04 -10.97 -10.16
CA VAL A 134 6.84 -11.52 -10.81
C VAL A 134 7.21 -12.38 -12.02
N LEU A 135 8.12 -11.90 -12.87
CA LEU A 135 8.59 -12.64 -14.03
C LEU A 135 9.38 -13.89 -13.64
N ALA A 136 10.15 -13.84 -12.55
CA ALA A 136 10.89 -14.98 -12.03
C ALA A 136 9.94 -16.08 -11.52
N TRP A 137 8.87 -15.73 -10.81
CA TRP A 137 7.82 -16.68 -10.40
C TRP A 137 7.14 -17.32 -11.61
N ALA A 138 6.72 -16.49 -12.58
CA ALA A 138 6.11 -16.97 -13.82
C ALA A 138 7.04 -17.94 -14.57
N TRP A 139 8.34 -17.66 -14.63
CA TRP A 139 9.33 -18.53 -15.25
C TRP A 139 9.48 -19.88 -14.51
N ARG A 140 9.40 -19.87 -13.18
CA ARG A 140 9.48 -21.08 -12.34
C ARG A 140 8.20 -21.92 -12.37
N GLY A 141 7.13 -21.42 -12.96
CA GLY A 141 5.81 -22.06 -12.95
C GLY A 141 5.02 -21.82 -11.66
N GLU A 142 5.49 -20.91 -10.80
CA GLU A 142 4.85 -20.45 -9.57
C GLU A 142 3.79 -19.39 -9.94
N TRP A 143 2.78 -19.80 -10.72
CA TRP A 143 1.80 -18.90 -11.34
C TRP A 143 0.90 -18.18 -10.34
N PHE A 144 0.63 -18.82 -9.20
CA PHE A 144 -0.21 -18.24 -8.16
C PHE A 144 0.49 -17.05 -7.50
N ASP A 145 1.77 -17.21 -7.14
CA ASP A 145 2.59 -16.15 -6.54
C ASP A 145 2.81 -14.99 -7.52
N ALA A 146 3.07 -15.30 -8.80
CA ALA A 146 3.17 -14.29 -9.86
C ALA A 146 1.86 -13.48 -10.02
N TYR A 147 0.71 -14.17 -10.03
CA TYR A 147 -0.60 -13.55 -10.12
C TYR A 147 -0.92 -12.67 -8.90
N ASP A 148 -0.68 -13.18 -7.70
CA ASP A 148 -0.90 -12.44 -6.45
C ASP A 148 -0.04 -11.18 -6.40
N ALA A 149 1.26 -11.30 -6.71
CA ALA A 149 2.18 -10.17 -6.76
C ALA A 149 1.75 -9.12 -7.80
N LEU A 150 1.19 -9.54 -8.93
CA LEU A 150 0.64 -8.62 -9.93
C LEU A 150 -0.58 -7.86 -9.39
N LEU A 151 -1.47 -8.53 -8.66
CA LEU A 151 -2.60 -7.86 -8.00
C LEU A 151 -2.12 -6.83 -6.98
N TRP A 152 -1.08 -7.17 -6.21
CA TRP A 152 -0.45 -6.26 -5.25
C TRP A 152 0.14 -5.02 -5.93
N LEU A 153 0.86 -5.18 -7.04
CA LEU A 153 1.37 -4.06 -7.85
C LEU A 153 0.24 -3.12 -8.29
N VAL A 154 -0.86 -3.69 -8.80
CA VAL A 154 -2.04 -2.91 -9.22
C VAL A 154 -2.71 -2.21 -8.03
N ALA A 155 -2.77 -2.86 -6.86
CA ALA A 155 -3.38 -2.31 -5.67
C ALA A 155 -2.61 -1.10 -5.13
N PHE A 156 -1.28 -1.22 -4.99
CA PHE A 156 -0.44 -0.13 -4.54
C PHE A 156 -0.34 1.01 -5.54
N ALA A 157 -0.25 0.72 -6.85
CA ALA A 157 -0.32 1.76 -7.88
C ALA A 157 -1.65 2.54 -7.80
N THR A 158 -2.75 1.86 -7.49
CA THR A 158 -4.07 2.50 -7.32
C THR A 158 -4.13 3.39 -6.07
N ILE A 159 -3.40 3.05 -5.01
CA ILE A 159 -3.24 3.87 -3.80
C ILE A 159 -2.40 5.12 -4.10
N GLU A 160 -1.25 4.94 -4.76
CA GLU A 160 -0.33 6.02 -5.14
C GLU A 160 -0.99 7.06 -6.05
N LEU A 161 -1.75 6.63 -7.06
CA LEU A 161 -2.57 7.53 -7.88
C LEU A 161 -3.62 8.29 -7.06
N GLY A 162 -4.18 7.63 -6.03
CA GLY A 162 -5.10 8.26 -5.08
C GLY A 162 -4.44 9.35 -4.25
N LEU A 163 -3.18 9.15 -3.86
CA LEU A 163 -2.36 10.12 -3.13
C LEU A 163 -2.03 11.34 -4.02
N LEU A 164 -1.49 11.10 -5.21
CA LEU A 164 -1.15 12.15 -6.19
C LEU A 164 -2.35 13.03 -6.56
N ARG A 165 -3.54 12.43 -6.72
CA ARG A 165 -4.76 13.18 -7.04
C ARG A 165 -5.15 14.16 -5.93
N ARG A 166 -4.80 13.88 -4.67
CA ARG A 166 -5.10 14.76 -3.54
C ARG A 166 -4.15 15.94 -3.47
N GLU A 167 -2.87 15.70 -3.69
CA GLU A 167 -1.86 16.75 -3.77
C GLU A 167 -2.20 17.75 -4.88
N ALA A 168 -2.62 17.26 -6.04
CA ALA A 168 -3.06 18.08 -7.15
C ALA A 168 -4.36 18.86 -6.87
N ALA A 169 -5.19 18.38 -5.92
CA ALA A 169 -6.48 18.97 -5.56
C ALA A 169 -6.42 19.88 -4.31
N GLY A 170 -5.28 20.53 -4.06
CA GLY A 170 -5.01 21.41 -2.90
C GLY A 170 -6.12 22.40 -2.49
N PRO A 171 -5.95 23.15 -1.38
CA PRO A 171 -7.03 23.69 -0.51
C PRO A 171 -8.08 24.64 -1.13
N SER A 172 -7.98 24.99 -2.41
CA SER A 172 -8.64 26.11 -3.06
C SER A 172 -10.00 25.78 -3.70
N ARG A 173 -10.88 25.05 -3.01
CA ARG A 173 -12.31 24.95 -3.42
C ARG A 173 -13.34 25.03 -2.28
N SER A 174 -12.92 25.09 -1.03
CA SER A 174 -13.81 25.28 0.13
C SER A 174 -13.92 26.73 0.59
N ALA A 175 -13.10 27.65 0.07
CA ALA A 175 -13.12 29.08 0.42
C ALA A 175 -13.96 29.95 -0.54
N GLU A 176 -14.53 29.39 -1.61
CA GLU A 176 -15.21 30.15 -2.66
C GLU A 176 -16.71 29.85 -2.71
N ARG A 177 -17.34 29.74 -1.53
CA ARG A 177 -18.74 30.12 -1.40
C ARG A 177 -18.76 31.45 -0.65
N PRO A 178 -18.88 32.59 -1.35
CA PRO A 178 -19.06 33.87 -0.70
C PRO A 178 -20.20 33.76 0.29
N ALA A 179 -19.99 34.27 1.49
CA ALA A 179 -21.06 34.61 2.39
C ALA A 179 -21.98 35.60 1.65
N GLU A 180 -23.11 35.11 1.12
CA GLU A 180 -24.30 35.95 0.99
C GLU A 180 -24.84 36.17 2.40
N VAL A 181 -24.14 37.03 3.14
CA VAL A 181 -24.71 37.77 4.24
C VAL A 181 -25.24 39.07 3.65
N GLY A 182 -26.56 39.19 3.68
CA GLY A 182 -27.19 40.37 4.24
C GLY A 182 -27.47 41.52 3.28
N ASP A 183 -28.78 41.72 3.10
CA ASP A 183 -29.44 43.01 3.18
C ASP A 183 -29.35 43.92 1.94
N LYS A 184 -30.52 44.11 1.32
CA LYS A 184 -31.06 45.43 0.98
C LYS A 184 -32.53 45.35 0.58
N ALA A 185 -33.33 46.04 1.39
CA ALA A 185 -34.68 46.60 1.18
C ALA A 185 -35.89 45.69 1.43
#